data_AF-A0A5C5FTM8-F1
#
_entry.id   AF-A0A5C5FTM8-F1
#
_cell.length_a   1.000
_cell.length_b   1.000
_cell.length_c   1.000
_cell.angle_alpha   90.00
_cell.angle_beta   90.00
_cell.angle_gamma   90.00
#
_symmetry.space_group_name_H-M   'P 1'
#
loop_
_entity.id
_entity.type
_entity.pdbx_description
1 polymer ?
#
loop_
_entity_poly.entity_id
_entity_poly.type
_entity_poly.pdbx_seq_one_letter_code
_entity_poly.pdbx_strand_id
1 'polypeptide(L)'
;MLFPLLLSFASLAAQAHARAVIGHWMGGETQRYTTEDYAADMRLSKEVGIDAWAVNSGKDTYEEEHLDAIFEAGAQEGFNLTLSVDMLHWNVEGASDLLLERLKRYATRDEWFKLDGKPVLTTFNGAQDGTYLDGVSTFKESNDLWNTLLDAAAEAVGSPFYFAPTWLSNKPVKDQDSVDLKLSGVANWFGWGSVGGTENVTADPDASWHDVAAARGIEYWAPVGASFQVHQNEPDTNYCYKGGDFLLPRHYRDLIDLGDQAPDHIYLLTLTDWGESTYLFPVRDNADPPKGTIDTASYVEGHNHTAFALMSSYWNHEFKHGSPPTITSPALFWWHRHTPIASQPTNDPLGKDDSCDSLTDTIYAVVFVPEGSPAAQLVITTGGKATDAQTVQPGVNLISTPFVVGETGVSLQDADGNVLISGKGVPIVESTEIFDANYFTYAVPEDVLPSTFLDLGLDASSPSKASSSPTGTAGTPTSKPASTRAAASAGPAVSHAAVSTSASTSDESDTGAASESTSSHCTRRRQHPRRPTRRGPRRHRSTA
;
A
#
# COMPACT_ATOMS: atom_id res chain seq x y z
N MET A 1 -14.55 54.70 43.22
CA MET A 1 -14.08 53.30 43.26
C MET A 1 -14.58 52.62 42.00
N LEU A 2 -13.73 52.54 40.97
CA LEU A 2 -14.02 51.79 39.74
C LEU A 2 -13.34 50.42 39.86
N PHE A 3 -14.11 49.35 39.67
CA PHE A 3 -13.60 48.00 39.43
C PHE A 3 -13.38 47.84 37.92
N PRO A 4 -12.22 47.35 37.44
CA PRO A 4 -12.10 46.92 36.06
C PRO A 4 -12.59 45.47 35.94
N LEU A 5 -13.52 45.27 35.01
CA LEU A 5 -13.98 43.96 34.54
C LEU A 5 -12.90 43.42 33.58
N LEU A 6 -12.10 42.45 34.03
CA LEU A 6 -11.21 41.69 33.15
C LEU A 6 -12.04 40.63 32.42
N LEU A 7 -12.35 40.88 31.14
CA LEU A 7 -12.73 39.80 30.23
C LEU A 7 -11.48 38.98 29.91
N SER A 8 -11.39 37.78 30.48
CA SER A 8 -10.47 36.75 29.98
C SER A 8 -10.99 36.26 28.63
N PHE A 9 -10.35 36.68 27.55
CA PHE A 9 -10.38 35.92 26.31
C PHE A 9 -9.52 34.67 26.53
N ALA A 10 -10.17 33.55 26.85
CA ALA A 10 -9.56 32.25 26.67
C ALA A 10 -9.43 32.04 25.15
N SER A 11 -8.23 32.29 24.62
CA SER A 11 -7.85 31.83 23.30
C SER A 11 -7.87 30.30 23.36
N LEU A 12 -8.93 29.66 22.85
CA LEU A 12 -8.79 28.31 22.31
C LEU A 12 -7.88 28.45 21.09
N ALA A 13 -6.57 28.45 21.32
CA ALA A 13 -5.69 27.94 20.30
C ALA A 13 -6.03 26.44 20.25
N ALA A 14 -6.81 26.04 19.24
CA ALA A 14 -6.76 24.66 18.79
C ALA A 14 -5.27 24.41 18.54
N GLN A 15 -4.66 23.58 19.38
CA GLN A 15 -3.31 23.11 19.13
C GLN A 15 -3.44 22.31 17.85
N ALA A 16 -3.05 22.88 16.71
CA ALA A 16 -3.03 22.13 15.47
C ALA A 16 -2.05 20.97 15.69
N HIS A 17 -2.58 19.76 15.81
CA HIS A 17 -1.76 18.55 15.87
C HIS A 17 -0.95 18.49 14.58
N ALA A 18 0.35 18.19 14.69
CA ALA A 18 1.19 18.08 13.51
C ALA A 18 0.78 16.81 12.75
N ARG A 19 0.10 16.99 11.62
CA ARG A 19 -0.21 15.91 10.68
C ARG A 19 1.06 15.20 10.24
N ALA A 20 0.96 13.90 10.06
CA ALA A 20 2.06 13.05 9.63
C ALA A 20 1.64 12.13 8.48
N VAL A 21 2.60 11.81 7.63
CA VAL A 21 2.49 10.77 6.60
C VAL A 21 3.39 9.61 7.03
N ILE A 22 2.77 8.48 7.39
CA ILE A 22 3.46 7.26 7.80
C ILE A 22 3.41 6.27 6.64
N GLY A 23 4.57 5.79 6.17
CA GLY A 23 4.63 4.78 5.12
C GLY A 23 4.69 3.37 5.69
N HIS A 24 3.86 2.46 5.18
CA HIS A 24 3.95 1.05 5.57
C HIS A 24 5.14 0.38 4.85
N TRP A 25 6.09 -0.15 5.61
CA TRP A 25 7.28 -0.80 5.09
C TRP A 25 7.20 -2.31 5.30
N MET A 26 7.18 -3.10 4.23
CA MET A 26 7.16 -4.55 4.32
C MET A 26 8.55 -5.09 4.64
N GLY A 27 8.82 -5.27 5.93
CA GLY A 27 10.12 -5.71 6.42
C GLY A 27 10.54 -7.10 5.91
N GLY A 28 9.61 -8.05 5.83
CA GLY A 28 9.90 -9.42 5.39
C GLY A 28 10.50 -9.49 3.99
N GLU A 29 10.12 -8.58 3.10
CA GLU A 29 10.62 -8.55 1.72
C GLU A 29 11.96 -7.82 1.61
N THR A 30 12.31 -6.97 2.58
CA THR A 30 13.56 -6.21 2.59
C THR A 30 14.65 -6.85 3.45
N GLN A 31 14.43 -8.04 4.02
CA GLN A 31 15.36 -8.69 4.97
C GLN A 31 16.83 -8.84 4.52
N ARG A 32 17.11 -8.72 3.22
CA ARG A 32 18.46 -8.77 2.64
C ARG A 32 19.07 -7.40 2.28
N TYR A 33 18.36 -6.32 2.56
CA TYR A 33 18.86 -4.96 2.40
C TYR A 33 19.99 -4.67 3.38
N THR A 34 20.95 -3.88 2.92
CA THR A 34 22.01 -3.33 3.76
C THR A 34 21.53 -2.05 4.44
N THR A 35 22.25 -1.59 5.46
CA THR A 35 22.00 -0.29 6.09
C THR A 35 21.98 0.86 5.07
N GLU A 36 22.82 0.83 4.04
CA GLU A 36 22.83 1.88 3.00
C GLU A 36 21.62 1.80 2.07
N ASP A 37 21.09 0.60 1.80
CA ASP A 37 19.86 0.45 1.02
C ASP A 37 18.69 1.13 1.74
N TYR A 38 18.54 0.87 3.04
CA TYR A 38 17.57 1.56 3.90
C TYR A 38 17.81 3.06 3.95
N ALA A 39 19.05 3.50 4.13
CA ALA A 39 19.37 4.93 4.18
C ALA A 39 19.00 5.64 2.88
N ALA A 40 19.23 5.01 1.73
CA ALA A 40 18.81 5.55 0.43
C ALA A 40 17.29 5.68 0.31
N ASP A 41 16.51 4.69 0.77
CA ASP A 41 15.05 4.78 0.75
C ASP A 41 14.51 5.75 1.81
N MET A 42 15.19 5.96 2.94
CA MET A 42 14.84 7.01 3.90
C MET A 42 15.10 8.42 3.36
N ARG A 43 16.15 8.60 2.53
CA ARG A 43 16.35 9.87 1.79
C ARG A 43 15.20 10.12 0.83
N LEU A 44 14.81 9.11 0.04
CA LEU A 44 13.64 9.21 -0.84
C LEU A 44 12.37 9.51 -0.04
N SER A 45 12.17 8.86 1.11
CA SER A 45 11.03 9.10 2.00
C SER A 45 10.94 10.55 2.45
N LYS A 46 12.06 11.15 2.88
CA LYS A 46 12.14 12.58 3.23
C LYS A 46 11.80 13.47 2.04
N GLU A 47 12.30 13.14 0.85
CA GLU A 47 12.02 13.92 -0.37
C GLU A 47 10.54 13.90 -0.76
N VAL A 48 9.86 12.77 -0.60
CA VAL A 48 8.42 12.65 -0.90
C VAL A 48 7.51 13.05 0.27
N GLY A 49 8.09 13.49 1.40
CA GLY A 49 7.36 14.04 2.53
C GLY A 49 6.79 13.00 3.52
N ILE A 50 7.29 11.76 3.50
CA ILE A 50 6.99 10.72 4.49
C ILE A 50 7.80 11.00 5.76
N ASP A 51 7.13 10.99 6.92
CA ASP A 51 7.71 11.38 8.21
C ASP A 51 8.26 10.20 9.03
N ALA A 52 7.72 8.99 8.79
CA ALA A 52 8.15 7.77 9.44
C ALA A 52 7.82 6.51 8.62
N TRP A 53 8.54 5.42 8.88
CA TRP A 53 8.10 4.08 8.47
C TRP A 53 7.42 3.33 9.60
N ALA A 54 6.29 2.71 9.30
CA ALA A 54 5.74 1.62 10.11
C ALA A 54 6.25 0.30 9.54
N VAL A 55 7.30 -0.24 10.15
CA VAL A 55 7.98 -1.47 9.71
C VAL A 55 7.13 -2.67 10.10
N ASN A 56 6.55 -3.35 9.10
CA ASN A 56 5.90 -4.64 9.26
C ASN A 56 6.90 -5.63 9.87
N SER A 57 6.54 -6.18 11.03
CA SER A 57 7.46 -6.98 11.83
C SER A 57 6.81 -8.27 12.31
N GLY A 58 7.39 -9.39 11.90
CA GLY A 58 7.08 -10.72 12.39
C GLY A 58 7.89 -11.09 13.63
N LYS A 59 8.12 -12.39 13.84
CA LYS A 59 8.87 -12.93 14.98
C LYS A 59 9.94 -13.94 14.57
N ASP A 60 10.37 -13.88 13.32
CA ASP A 60 11.39 -14.78 12.79
C ASP A 60 12.77 -14.49 13.39
N THR A 61 13.67 -15.47 13.35
CA THR A 61 14.96 -15.41 14.06
C THR A 61 15.95 -14.37 13.49
N TYR A 62 15.69 -13.86 12.28
CA TYR A 62 16.51 -12.83 11.64
C TYR A 62 15.97 -11.41 11.91
N GLU A 63 14.79 -11.29 12.52
CA GLU A 63 14.06 -10.03 12.65
C GLU A 63 14.84 -8.99 13.47
N GLU A 64 15.55 -9.41 14.53
CA GLU A 64 16.34 -8.47 15.34
C GLU A 64 17.54 -7.89 14.60
N GLU A 65 18.28 -8.69 13.81
CA GLU A 65 19.41 -8.20 13.01
C GLU A 65 18.91 -7.24 11.91
N HIS A 66 17.79 -7.61 11.32
CA HIS A 66 17.11 -6.80 10.32
C HIS A 66 16.63 -5.45 10.88
N LEU A 67 15.97 -5.44 12.05
CA LEU A 67 15.57 -4.21 12.73
C LEU A 67 16.78 -3.38 13.18
N ASP A 68 17.87 -4.01 13.64
CA ASP A 68 19.10 -3.28 13.98
C ASP A 68 19.64 -2.48 12.79
N ALA A 69 19.66 -3.07 11.58
CA ALA A 69 20.10 -2.39 10.37
C ALA A 69 19.18 -1.24 9.97
N ILE A 70 17.86 -1.42 10.06
CA ILE A 70 16.88 -0.35 9.78
C ILE A 70 17.06 0.81 10.76
N PHE A 71 17.15 0.53 12.06
CA PHE A 71 17.34 1.58 13.07
C PHE A 71 18.72 2.25 12.99
N GLU A 72 19.76 1.53 12.55
CA GLU A 72 21.05 2.15 12.23
C GLU A 72 20.92 3.14 11.07
N ALA A 73 20.21 2.77 10.00
CA ALA A 73 19.94 3.68 8.88
C ALA A 73 19.09 4.89 9.32
N GLY A 74 18.08 4.67 10.17
CA GLY A 74 17.28 5.74 10.78
C GLY A 74 18.14 6.75 11.53
N ALA A 75 19.12 6.27 12.29
CA ALA A 75 20.04 7.12 13.03
C ALA A 75 20.97 7.92 12.09
N GLN A 76 21.44 7.28 11.01
CA GLN A 76 22.28 7.94 10.00
C GLN A 76 21.54 9.06 9.26
N GLU A 77 20.26 8.83 8.94
CA GLU A 77 19.44 9.73 8.14
C GLU A 77 18.60 10.72 8.94
N GLY A 78 18.54 10.57 10.26
CA GLY A 78 17.62 11.31 11.13
C GLY A 78 16.17 11.04 10.75
N PHE A 79 15.83 9.78 10.48
CA PHE A 79 14.53 9.36 9.99
C PHE A 79 13.79 8.52 11.05
N ASN A 80 12.48 8.72 11.15
CA ASN A 80 11.69 8.11 12.22
C ASN A 80 11.18 6.72 11.84
N LEU A 81 11.08 5.85 12.84
CA LEU A 81 10.68 4.46 12.69
C LEU A 81 9.70 4.06 13.79
N THR A 82 8.70 3.26 13.45
CA THR A 82 7.84 2.54 14.39
C THR A 82 7.64 1.12 13.89
N LEU A 83 7.09 0.24 14.73
CA LEU A 83 6.67 -1.09 14.31
C LEU A 83 5.20 -1.11 13.91
N SER A 84 4.91 -1.84 12.83
CA SER A 84 3.61 -2.42 12.51
C SER A 84 3.66 -3.90 12.86
N VAL A 85 3.20 -4.26 14.05
CA VAL A 85 3.22 -5.64 14.56
C VAL A 85 2.27 -6.50 13.72
N ASP A 86 2.80 -7.50 13.01
CA ASP A 86 1.99 -8.35 12.13
C ASP A 86 1.22 -9.42 12.91
N MET A 87 -0.04 -9.15 13.19
CA MET A 87 -0.85 -10.01 14.05
C MET A 87 -1.17 -11.40 13.48
N LEU A 88 -0.84 -11.67 12.20
CA LEU A 88 -0.84 -13.04 11.66
C LEU A 88 0.29 -13.90 12.23
N HIS A 89 1.37 -13.26 12.71
CA HIS A 89 2.55 -13.92 13.27
C HIS A 89 2.62 -13.83 14.81
N TRP A 90 1.98 -12.83 15.40
CA TRP A 90 1.98 -12.58 16.86
C TRP A 90 0.77 -13.22 17.59
N ASN A 91 0.03 -14.07 16.91
CA ASN A 91 -1.11 -14.85 17.40
C ASN A 91 -0.71 -16.19 18.05
N VAL A 92 0.43 -16.23 18.75
CA VAL A 92 0.96 -17.46 19.38
C VAL A 92 1.33 -17.21 20.83
N GLU A 93 1.12 -18.22 21.69
CA GLU A 93 1.38 -18.12 23.13
C GLU A 93 2.78 -17.57 23.44
N GLY A 94 2.85 -16.54 24.30
CA GLY A 94 4.10 -15.88 24.74
C GLY A 94 4.63 -14.81 23.79
N ALA A 95 3.89 -14.45 22.74
CA ALA A 95 4.27 -13.38 21.82
C ALA A 95 4.28 -12.00 22.50
N SER A 96 3.39 -11.73 23.46
CA SER A 96 3.35 -10.48 24.21
C SER A 96 4.64 -10.22 25.00
N ASP A 97 5.22 -11.24 25.64
CA ASP A 97 6.50 -11.13 26.35
C ASP A 97 7.66 -10.81 25.39
N LEU A 98 7.69 -11.45 24.22
CA LEU A 98 8.67 -11.15 23.18
C LEU A 98 8.53 -9.71 22.67
N LEU A 99 7.29 -9.23 22.50
CA LEU A 99 7.02 -7.87 22.03
C LEU A 99 7.49 -6.86 23.06
N LEU A 100 7.25 -7.13 24.34
CA LEU A 100 7.72 -6.28 25.42
C LEU A 100 9.25 -6.12 25.39
N GLU A 101 10.00 -7.20 25.21
CA GLU A 101 11.46 -7.13 25.10
C GLU A 101 11.92 -6.35 23.85
N ARG A 102 11.20 -6.50 22.73
CA ARG A 102 11.46 -5.71 21.52
C ARG A 102 11.19 -4.22 21.74
N LEU A 103 10.07 -3.86 22.37
CA LEU A 103 9.74 -2.48 22.69
C LEU A 103 10.76 -1.86 23.66
N LYS A 104 11.22 -2.60 24.68
CA LYS A 104 12.30 -2.13 25.57
C LYS A 104 13.58 -1.77 24.81
N ARG A 105 13.92 -2.57 23.80
CA ARG A 105 15.15 -2.41 23.01
C ARG A 105 15.07 -1.22 22.04
N TYR A 106 13.96 -1.05 21.34
CA TYR A 106 13.87 -0.09 20.23
C TYR A 106 13.09 1.18 20.56
N ALA A 107 12.04 1.13 21.39
CA ALA A 107 11.18 2.29 21.64
C ALA A 107 11.81 3.39 22.51
N THR A 108 12.98 3.12 23.09
CA THR A 108 13.80 4.11 23.80
C THR A 108 14.78 4.84 22.88
N ARG A 109 14.91 4.41 21.61
CA ARG A 109 15.82 5.04 20.63
C ARG A 109 15.28 6.39 20.17
N ASP A 110 16.19 7.30 19.85
CA ASP A 110 15.83 8.65 19.39
C ASP A 110 15.08 8.62 18.06
N GLU A 111 15.35 7.63 17.21
CA GLU A 111 14.68 7.39 15.93
C GLU A 111 13.24 6.86 16.09
N TRP A 112 12.84 6.44 17.29
CA TRP A 112 11.49 5.91 17.47
C TRP A 112 10.45 7.03 17.30
N PHE A 113 9.56 6.86 16.33
CA PHE A 113 8.58 7.86 15.94
C PHE A 113 7.65 8.23 17.10
N LYS A 114 7.36 9.53 17.25
CA LYS A 114 6.55 10.07 18.33
C LYS A 114 5.44 10.96 17.79
N LEU A 115 4.23 10.77 18.32
CA LEU A 115 3.10 11.67 18.18
C LEU A 115 2.71 12.14 19.58
N ASP A 116 2.47 13.44 19.75
CA ASP A 116 2.25 14.06 21.07
C ASP A 116 3.34 13.73 22.11
N GLY A 117 4.58 13.54 21.64
CA GLY A 117 5.71 13.14 22.47
C GLY A 117 5.69 11.69 22.96
N LYS A 118 4.67 10.90 22.59
CA LYS A 118 4.53 9.48 22.96
C LYS A 118 5.11 8.58 21.87
N PRO A 119 5.85 7.51 22.22
CA PRO A 119 6.32 6.53 21.25
C PRO A 119 5.12 5.88 20.54
N VAL A 120 5.15 5.88 19.21
CA VAL A 120 4.08 5.32 18.37
C VAL A 120 4.21 3.80 18.31
N LEU A 121 3.09 3.08 18.21
CA LEU A 121 3.04 1.67 17.90
C LEU A 121 1.77 1.39 17.09
N THR A 122 1.89 0.59 16.03
CA THR A 122 0.74 0.13 15.24
C THR A 122 0.82 -1.38 15.02
N THR A 123 -0.21 -1.92 14.40
CA THR A 123 -0.33 -3.33 14.03
C THR A 123 -0.69 -3.43 12.56
N PHE A 124 -0.46 -4.60 11.98
CA PHE A 124 -1.23 -5.09 10.85
C PHE A 124 -2.21 -6.13 11.37
N ASN A 125 -3.52 -5.92 11.16
CA ASN A 125 -4.60 -6.71 11.73
C ASN A 125 -4.65 -6.70 13.28
N GLY A 126 -5.28 -7.71 13.88
CA GLY A 126 -5.45 -7.84 15.34
C GLY A 126 -6.91 -7.80 15.80
N ALA A 127 -7.85 -7.56 14.88
CA ALA A 127 -9.28 -7.45 15.17
C ALA A 127 -10.11 -8.58 14.53
N GLN A 128 -9.48 -9.49 13.78
CA GLN A 128 -10.14 -10.64 13.16
C GLN A 128 -9.79 -11.94 13.90
N ASP A 129 -10.69 -12.92 13.81
CA ASP A 129 -10.47 -14.26 14.35
C ASP A 129 -9.16 -14.87 13.83
N GLY A 130 -8.41 -15.48 14.74
CA GLY A 130 -7.09 -16.04 14.42
C GLY A 130 -5.97 -15.01 14.37
N THR A 131 -6.21 -13.73 14.67
CA THR A 131 -5.15 -12.69 14.73
C THR A 131 -4.98 -12.07 16.12
N TYR A 132 -5.55 -12.71 17.15
CA TYR A 132 -5.52 -12.20 18.52
C TYR A 132 -4.16 -12.43 19.17
N LEU A 133 -3.66 -11.44 19.92
CA LEU A 133 -2.37 -11.50 20.60
C LEU A 133 -2.30 -12.74 21.50
N ASP A 134 -1.15 -13.42 21.49
CA ASP A 134 -0.91 -14.68 22.20
C ASP A 134 -1.79 -15.86 21.76
N GLY A 135 -2.55 -15.72 20.67
CA GLY A 135 -3.41 -16.77 20.15
C GLY A 135 -4.63 -17.04 21.03
N VAL A 136 -5.04 -16.05 21.83
CA VAL A 136 -6.27 -16.14 22.63
C VAL A 136 -7.50 -16.24 21.72
N SER A 137 -8.63 -16.67 22.28
CA SER A 137 -9.80 -17.05 21.46
C SER A 137 -10.76 -15.91 21.18
N THR A 138 -10.62 -14.78 21.89
CA THR A 138 -11.55 -13.65 21.75
C THR A 138 -10.82 -12.33 21.62
N PHE A 139 -11.45 -11.40 20.90
CA PHE A 139 -10.92 -10.04 20.75
C PHE A 139 -10.79 -9.32 22.10
N LYS A 140 -11.72 -9.55 23.05
CA LYS A 140 -11.65 -8.97 24.40
C LYS A 140 -10.43 -9.45 25.19
N GLU A 141 -10.12 -10.74 25.17
CA GLU A 141 -8.91 -11.28 25.80
C GLU A 141 -7.65 -10.69 25.17
N SER A 142 -7.63 -10.54 23.84
CA SER A 142 -6.54 -9.88 23.10
C SER A 142 -6.34 -8.45 23.60
N ASN A 143 -7.43 -7.69 23.75
CA ASN A 143 -7.38 -6.30 24.20
C ASN A 143 -6.89 -6.17 25.65
N ASP A 144 -7.24 -7.10 26.53
CA ASP A 144 -6.73 -7.14 27.90
C ASP A 144 -5.21 -7.41 27.94
N LEU A 145 -4.73 -8.30 27.07
CA LEU A 145 -3.29 -8.55 26.91
C LEU A 145 -2.56 -7.33 26.34
N TRP A 146 -3.11 -6.70 25.30
CA TRP A 146 -2.58 -5.45 24.75
C TRP A 146 -2.48 -4.35 25.81
N ASN A 147 -3.53 -4.16 26.61
CA ASN A 147 -3.52 -3.19 27.70
C ASN A 147 -2.43 -3.48 28.75
N THR A 148 -2.22 -4.75 29.09
CA THR A 148 -1.18 -5.20 30.02
C THR A 148 0.21 -4.96 29.45
N LEU A 149 0.41 -5.33 28.18
CA LEU A 149 1.65 -5.10 27.44
C LEU A 149 1.99 -3.61 27.35
N LEU A 150 1.02 -2.77 26.98
CA LEU A 150 1.21 -1.32 26.84
C LEU A 150 1.58 -0.67 28.17
N ASP A 151 1.01 -1.11 29.30
CA ASP A 151 1.40 -0.63 30.64
C ASP A 151 2.84 -1.01 30.98
N ALA A 152 3.21 -2.27 30.76
CA ALA A 152 4.56 -2.76 31.03
C ALA A 152 5.60 -2.07 30.13
N ALA A 153 5.27 -1.87 28.85
CA ALA A 153 6.13 -1.16 27.92
C ALA A 153 6.25 0.31 28.31
N ALA A 154 5.17 0.97 28.73
CA ALA A 154 5.19 2.35 29.19
C ALA A 154 6.06 2.54 30.44
N GLU A 155 6.00 1.61 31.39
CA GLU A 155 6.90 1.61 32.56
C GLU A 155 8.37 1.49 32.14
N ALA A 156 8.68 0.59 31.20
CA ALA A 156 10.04 0.33 30.79
C ALA A 156 10.64 1.45 29.92
N VAL A 157 9.83 2.07 29.07
CA VAL A 157 10.24 3.17 28.17
C VAL A 157 10.16 4.53 28.87
N GLY A 158 9.37 4.65 29.93
CA GLY A 158 9.16 5.88 30.68
C GLY A 158 8.14 6.84 30.06
N SER A 159 7.32 6.36 29.12
CA SER A 159 6.25 7.13 28.47
C SER A 159 5.09 6.22 28.06
N PRO A 160 3.82 6.65 28.21
CA PRO A 160 2.71 5.94 27.58
C PRO A 160 2.89 5.93 26.06
N PHE A 161 2.47 4.85 25.41
CA PHE A 161 2.51 4.71 23.97
C PHE A 161 1.33 5.42 23.30
N TYR A 162 1.59 5.98 22.13
CA TYR A 162 0.56 6.30 21.15
C TYR A 162 0.27 5.01 20.38
N PHE A 163 -0.78 4.28 20.76
CA PHE A 163 -1.16 3.03 20.09
C PHE A 163 -2.29 3.29 19.09
N ALA A 164 -2.04 2.97 17.82
CA ALA A 164 -3.01 3.09 16.74
C ALA A 164 -2.98 1.85 15.85
N PRO A 165 -3.72 0.77 16.20
CA PRO A 165 -3.72 -0.46 15.42
C PRO A 165 -4.33 -0.25 14.04
N THR A 166 -3.82 -0.97 13.03
CA THR A 166 -4.41 -1.00 11.69
C THR A 166 -5.30 -2.21 11.55
N TRP A 167 -6.61 -1.99 11.53
CA TRP A 167 -7.58 -3.07 11.37
C TRP A 167 -7.86 -3.36 9.90
N LEU A 168 -7.90 -4.64 9.53
CA LEU A 168 -8.41 -5.07 8.23
C LEU A 168 -9.94 -5.03 8.27
N SER A 169 -10.52 -3.83 8.28
CA SER A 169 -11.96 -3.63 8.09
C SER A 169 -12.23 -2.40 7.24
N ASN A 170 -13.18 -2.49 6.30
CA ASN A 170 -13.63 -1.36 5.50
C ASN A 170 -14.67 -0.49 6.24
N LYS A 171 -15.06 -0.90 7.45
CA LYS A 171 -15.98 -0.19 8.34
C LYS A 171 -15.36 -0.10 9.73
N PRO A 172 -15.65 0.95 10.51
CA PRO A 172 -15.22 1.01 11.89
C PRO A 172 -15.66 -0.24 12.66
N VAL A 173 -14.72 -0.92 13.33
CA VAL A 173 -15.04 -2.07 14.18
C VAL A 173 -15.94 -1.57 15.31
N LYS A 174 -17.02 -2.31 15.59
CA LYS A 174 -18.04 -1.90 16.58
C LYS A 174 -17.41 -1.79 17.97
N ASP A 175 -17.73 -0.69 18.66
CA ASP A 175 -17.11 -0.23 19.91
C ASP A 175 -17.19 -1.22 21.09
N GLN A 176 -18.22 -2.09 21.12
CA GLN A 176 -18.53 -2.91 22.31
C GLN A 176 -17.37 -3.80 22.80
N ASP A 177 -16.50 -4.27 21.90
CA ASP A 177 -15.39 -5.16 22.27
C ASP A 177 -14.02 -4.47 22.38
N SER A 178 -13.91 -3.20 21.95
CA SER A 178 -12.66 -2.41 22.00
C SER A 178 -12.69 -1.19 22.90
N VAL A 179 -13.81 -0.92 23.58
CA VAL A 179 -14.01 0.27 24.41
C VAL A 179 -12.94 0.43 25.50
N ASP A 180 -12.47 -0.68 26.07
CA ASP A 180 -11.45 -0.70 27.13
C ASP A 180 -10.01 -0.71 26.59
N LEU A 181 -9.80 -0.87 25.28
CA LEU A 181 -8.46 -0.87 24.68
C LEU A 181 -7.88 0.55 24.71
N LYS A 182 -6.65 0.69 25.21
CA LYS A 182 -5.91 1.96 25.29
C LYS A 182 -5.45 2.42 23.92
N LEU A 183 -6.35 3.07 23.19
CA LEU A 183 -6.07 3.67 21.89
C LEU A 183 -5.70 5.15 22.01
N SER A 184 -4.74 5.58 21.21
CA SER A 184 -4.53 7.01 20.89
C SER A 184 -4.96 7.34 19.47
N GLY A 185 -4.99 6.33 18.59
CA GLY A 185 -5.62 6.44 17.29
C GLY A 185 -6.10 5.10 16.75
N VAL A 186 -6.54 5.08 15.50
CA VAL A 186 -6.90 3.88 14.76
C VAL A 186 -6.65 4.08 13.27
N ALA A 187 -6.22 3.01 12.60
CA ALA A 187 -6.04 2.98 11.16
C ALA A 187 -6.88 1.86 10.54
N ASN A 188 -7.13 1.95 9.23
CA ASN A 188 -7.65 0.82 8.46
C ASN A 188 -6.75 0.52 7.25
N TRP A 189 -6.89 -0.66 6.65
CA TRP A 189 -6.01 -1.13 5.56
C TRP A 189 -6.55 -0.87 4.14
N PHE A 190 -7.82 -0.48 3.99
CA PHE A 190 -8.52 -0.56 2.71
C PHE A 190 -8.36 0.69 1.82
N GLY A 191 -7.12 0.95 1.39
CA GLY A 191 -6.80 2.06 0.46
C GLY A 191 -7.25 1.86 -0.99
N TRP A 192 -7.81 0.69 -1.35
CA TRP A 192 -8.19 0.32 -2.72
C TRP A 192 -9.66 -0.10 -2.85
N GLY A 193 -10.47 0.10 -1.81
CA GLY A 193 -11.87 -0.30 -1.78
C GLY A 193 -12.04 -1.79 -1.49
N SER A 194 -12.76 -2.50 -2.37
CA SER A 194 -13.07 -3.92 -2.21
C SER A 194 -12.48 -4.76 -3.35
N VAL A 195 -12.10 -6.00 -3.05
CA VAL A 195 -11.66 -6.97 -4.07
C VAL A 195 -12.72 -7.10 -5.15
N GLY A 196 -12.34 -6.92 -6.42
CA GLY A 196 -13.25 -6.97 -7.56
C GLY A 196 -14.32 -5.88 -7.60
N GLY A 197 -14.21 -4.83 -6.78
CA GLY A 197 -15.15 -3.72 -6.75
C GLY A 197 -15.16 -2.93 -8.06
N THR A 198 -16.34 -2.57 -8.55
CA THR A 198 -16.49 -1.76 -9.79
C THR A 198 -16.56 -0.26 -9.51
N GLU A 199 -16.86 0.13 -8.28
CA GLU A 199 -16.98 1.52 -7.86
C GLU A 199 -15.61 2.12 -7.56
N ASN A 200 -15.47 3.43 -7.73
CA ASN A 200 -14.27 4.14 -7.30
C ASN A 200 -14.22 4.21 -5.78
N VAL A 201 -13.01 4.26 -5.22
CA VAL A 201 -12.82 4.60 -3.81
C VAL A 201 -13.32 6.02 -3.57
N THR A 202 -14.08 6.20 -2.49
CA THR A 202 -14.56 7.50 -2.01
C THR A 202 -14.04 7.72 -0.60
N ALA A 203 -14.10 8.95 -0.10
CA ALA A 203 -13.73 9.27 1.28
C ALA A 203 -14.88 9.03 2.30
N ASP A 204 -16.01 8.41 1.90
CA ASP A 204 -17.12 8.14 2.83
C ASP A 204 -16.73 7.15 3.96
N PRO A 205 -15.99 6.06 3.68
CA PRO A 205 -15.49 5.20 4.75
C PRO A 205 -14.56 5.97 5.69
N ASP A 206 -13.68 6.82 5.15
CA ASP A 206 -12.74 7.62 5.92
C ASP A 206 -13.46 8.60 6.87
N ALA A 207 -14.49 9.29 6.39
CA ALA A 207 -15.31 10.16 7.23
C ALA A 207 -16.02 9.38 8.35
N SER A 208 -16.49 8.16 8.07
CA SER A 208 -17.09 7.28 9.08
C SER A 208 -16.09 6.83 10.15
N TRP A 209 -14.86 6.50 9.74
CA TRP A 209 -13.77 6.20 10.69
C TRP A 209 -13.37 7.40 11.53
N HIS A 210 -13.26 8.58 10.91
CA HIS A 210 -13.01 9.82 11.61
C HIS A 210 -14.08 10.08 12.67
N ASP A 211 -15.38 9.99 12.33
CA ASP A 211 -16.47 10.24 13.27
C ASP A 211 -16.44 9.29 14.48
N VAL A 212 -16.13 8.00 14.25
CA VAL A 212 -16.00 7.00 15.32
C VAL A 212 -14.76 7.27 16.19
N ALA A 213 -13.63 7.63 15.58
CA ALA A 213 -12.41 8.00 16.30
C ALA A 213 -12.63 9.26 17.16
N ALA A 214 -13.21 10.31 16.57
CA ALA A 214 -13.54 11.56 17.23
C ALA A 214 -14.52 11.36 18.40
N ALA A 215 -15.53 10.50 18.24
CA ALA A 215 -16.46 10.15 19.33
C ALA A 215 -15.76 9.48 20.53
N ARG A 216 -14.63 8.81 20.31
CA ARG A 216 -13.77 8.21 21.35
C ARG A 216 -12.67 9.15 21.84
N GLY A 217 -12.47 10.31 21.22
CA GLY A 217 -11.37 11.22 21.51
C GLY A 217 -10.00 10.66 21.13
N ILE A 218 -9.95 9.86 20.06
CA ILE A 218 -8.72 9.31 19.46
C ILE A 218 -8.61 9.80 18.01
N GLU A 219 -7.43 9.70 17.43
CA GLU A 219 -7.12 10.18 16.08
C GLU A 219 -7.34 9.08 15.00
N TYR A 220 -7.60 9.48 13.76
CA TYR A 220 -7.78 8.59 12.62
C TYR A 220 -6.62 8.69 11.61
N TRP A 221 -6.13 7.52 11.19
CA TRP A 221 -5.12 7.38 10.15
C TRP A 221 -5.76 6.79 8.89
N ALA A 222 -5.87 7.58 7.82
CA ALA A 222 -6.50 7.12 6.57
C ALA A 222 -5.50 6.36 5.67
N PRO A 223 -5.86 5.16 5.17
CA PRO A 223 -5.04 4.45 4.21
C PRO A 223 -5.07 5.16 2.86
N VAL A 224 -3.93 5.23 2.19
CA VAL A 224 -3.84 5.72 0.81
C VAL A 224 -3.01 4.75 0.00
N GLY A 225 -3.56 4.23 -1.10
CA GLY A 225 -2.90 3.27 -1.98
C GLY A 225 -2.92 3.69 -3.46
N ALA A 226 -2.11 3.01 -4.29
CA ALA A 226 -2.01 3.32 -5.73
C ALA A 226 -2.41 2.15 -6.63
N SER A 227 -1.83 0.98 -6.40
CA SER A 227 -2.05 -0.25 -7.18
C SER A 227 -2.22 -1.42 -6.22
N PHE A 228 -2.95 -2.47 -6.63
CA PHE A 228 -3.05 -3.71 -5.86
C PHE A 228 -3.43 -4.87 -6.77
N GLN A 229 -2.53 -5.85 -6.84
CA GLN A 229 -2.74 -7.13 -7.49
C GLN A 229 -1.87 -8.16 -6.78
N VAL A 230 -2.47 -9.30 -6.42
CA VAL A 230 -1.72 -10.50 -6.06
C VAL A 230 -1.85 -11.50 -7.19
N HIS A 231 -0.74 -12.03 -7.70
CA HIS A 231 -0.73 -13.12 -8.67
C HIS A 231 0.39 -14.12 -8.37
N GLN A 232 0.47 -14.57 -7.11
CA GLN A 232 1.62 -15.33 -6.62
C GLN A 232 1.28 -16.78 -6.24
N ASN A 233 0.17 -17.00 -5.52
CA ASN A 233 -0.12 -18.25 -4.83
C ASN A 233 -1.39 -18.93 -5.38
N GLU A 234 -2.05 -19.77 -4.59
CA GLU A 234 -3.25 -20.51 -4.99
C GLU A 234 -4.38 -19.60 -5.53
N PRO A 235 -5.33 -20.13 -6.32
CA PRO A 235 -6.42 -19.33 -6.90
C PRO A 235 -7.17 -18.44 -5.89
N ASP A 236 -7.39 -18.91 -4.66
CA ASP A 236 -8.12 -18.16 -3.61
C ASP A 236 -7.29 -16.98 -3.02
N THR A 237 -6.04 -16.84 -3.44
CA THR A 237 -5.08 -15.80 -3.02
C THR A 237 -4.58 -14.97 -4.21
N ASN A 238 -5.23 -15.11 -5.36
CA ASN A 238 -4.99 -14.34 -6.58
C ASN A 238 -6.18 -13.40 -6.76
N TYR A 239 -5.95 -12.10 -6.65
CA TYR A 239 -7.04 -11.14 -6.70
C TYR A 239 -6.53 -9.73 -7.04
N CYS A 240 -7.44 -8.90 -7.54
CA CYS A 240 -7.20 -7.51 -7.85
C CYS A 240 -8.16 -6.59 -7.11
N TYR A 241 -7.67 -5.41 -6.74
CA TYR A 241 -8.53 -4.27 -6.48
C TYR A 241 -8.54 -3.33 -7.70
N LYS A 242 -9.58 -2.50 -7.77
CA LYS A 242 -9.66 -1.48 -8.80
C LYS A 242 -8.64 -0.37 -8.53
N GLY A 243 -7.52 -0.36 -9.26
CA GLY A 243 -6.53 0.73 -9.24
C GLY A 243 -6.76 1.86 -10.26
N GLY A 244 -7.86 1.81 -11.03
CA GLY A 244 -8.17 2.76 -12.11
C GLY A 244 -8.71 4.12 -11.65
N ASP A 245 -9.13 4.95 -12.62
CA ASP A 245 -9.68 6.30 -12.42
C ASP A 245 -8.86 7.19 -11.47
N PHE A 246 -7.53 7.17 -11.63
CA PHE A 246 -6.62 8.00 -10.84
C PHE A 246 -6.77 7.80 -9.32
N LEU A 247 -6.88 6.54 -8.86
CA LEU A 247 -7.06 6.17 -7.45
C LEU A 247 -6.22 7.02 -6.49
N LEU A 248 -4.89 6.99 -6.62
CA LEU A 248 -3.96 7.68 -5.72
C LEU A 248 -4.22 9.20 -5.62
N PRO A 249 -4.15 9.99 -6.71
CA PRO A 249 -4.32 11.44 -6.62
C PRO A 249 -5.75 11.87 -6.27
N ARG A 250 -6.78 11.09 -6.64
CA ARG A 250 -8.17 11.40 -6.27
C ARG A 250 -8.42 11.14 -4.79
N HIS A 251 -7.97 10.01 -4.26
CA HIS A 251 -8.18 9.70 -2.85
C HIS A 251 -7.48 10.71 -1.94
N TYR A 252 -6.24 11.11 -2.27
CA TYR A 252 -5.58 12.23 -1.58
C TYR A 252 -6.42 13.52 -1.59
N ARG A 253 -6.94 13.90 -2.77
CA ARG A 253 -7.78 15.10 -2.90
C ARG A 253 -9.05 14.97 -2.07
N ASP A 254 -9.75 13.85 -2.14
CA ASP A 254 -10.99 13.62 -1.39
C ASP A 254 -10.74 13.70 0.12
N LEU A 255 -9.65 13.12 0.62
CA LEU A 255 -9.26 13.19 2.04
C LEU A 255 -8.92 14.62 2.51
N ILE A 256 -8.21 15.38 1.68
CA ILE A 256 -7.87 16.79 1.99
C ILE A 256 -9.14 17.66 1.98
N ASP A 257 -10.05 17.40 1.04
CA ASP A 257 -11.28 18.17 0.85
C ASP A 257 -12.37 17.85 1.89
N LEU A 258 -12.22 16.78 2.70
CA LEU A 258 -13.10 16.47 3.84
C LEU A 258 -13.13 17.57 4.92
N GLY A 259 -12.15 18.48 4.93
CA GLY A 259 -12.14 19.62 5.85
C GLY A 259 -12.04 19.19 7.32
N ASP A 260 -13.07 19.48 8.11
CA ASP A 260 -13.10 19.15 9.55
C ASP A 260 -13.17 17.63 9.82
N GLN A 261 -13.58 16.82 8.83
CA GLN A 261 -13.56 15.35 8.90
C GLN A 261 -12.32 14.74 8.25
N ALA A 262 -11.34 15.56 7.84
CA ALA A 262 -10.09 15.07 7.30
C ALA A 262 -9.36 14.20 8.35
N PRO A 263 -8.61 13.17 7.93
CA PRO A 263 -7.86 12.35 8.86
C PRO A 263 -6.76 13.16 9.57
N ASP A 264 -6.41 12.72 10.77
CA ASP A 264 -5.32 13.30 11.55
C ASP A 264 -3.94 12.92 10.95
N HIS A 265 -3.86 11.72 10.36
CA HIS A 265 -2.65 11.24 9.69
C HIS A 265 -2.98 10.46 8.40
N ILE A 266 -2.01 10.41 7.49
CA ILE A 266 -2.06 9.52 6.32
C ILE A 266 -1.22 8.29 6.59
N TYR A 267 -1.77 7.12 6.25
CA TYR A 267 -1.06 5.86 6.21
C TYR A 267 -0.86 5.43 4.74
N LEU A 268 0.34 5.64 4.21
CA LEU A 268 0.66 5.40 2.81
C LEU A 268 1.01 3.92 2.58
N LEU A 269 0.19 3.24 1.79
CA LEU A 269 0.22 1.81 1.55
C LEU A 269 0.65 1.48 0.09
N THR A 270 1.67 0.67 -0.12
CA THR A 270 2.78 0.40 0.80
C THR A 270 4.08 0.86 0.14
N LEU A 271 5.16 0.95 0.89
CA LEU A 271 6.44 1.34 0.32
C LEU A 271 7.09 0.17 -0.43
N THR A 272 7.04 -1.04 0.12
CA THR A 272 7.84 -2.19 -0.36
C THR A 272 7.11 -3.52 -0.42
N ASP A 273 5.77 -3.56 -0.39
CA ASP A 273 5.03 -4.82 -0.60
C ASP A 273 4.98 -5.15 -2.10
N TRP A 274 5.90 -6.00 -2.54
CA TRP A 274 5.99 -6.41 -3.93
C TRP A 274 5.05 -7.58 -4.24
N GLY A 275 4.76 -8.43 -3.25
CA GLY A 275 3.84 -9.56 -3.38
C GLY A 275 2.39 -9.14 -3.71
N GLU A 276 1.97 -7.97 -3.23
CA GLU A 276 0.64 -7.39 -3.49
C GLU A 276 0.64 -6.29 -4.56
N SER A 277 1.78 -6.03 -5.18
CA SER A 277 1.97 -4.96 -6.16
C SER A 277 1.60 -3.56 -5.65
N THR A 278 1.59 -3.37 -4.32
CA THR A 278 1.19 -2.09 -3.68
C THR A 278 2.36 -1.15 -3.43
N TYR A 279 3.59 -1.66 -3.55
CA TYR A 279 4.83 -0.91 -3.39
C TYR A 279 4.85 0.40 -4.19
N LEU A 280 5.49 1.40 -3.60
CA LEU A 280 5.75 2.70 -4.23
C LEU A 280 7.24 2.95 -4.45
N PHE A 281 8.12 2.17 -3.83
CA PHE A 281 9.57 2.38 -3.85
C PHE A 281 10.29 1.41 -4.80
N PRO A 282 11.54 1.71 -5.19
CA PRO A 282 12.29 0.85 -6.10
C PRO A 282 12.52 -0.55 -5.54
N VAL A 283 12.42 -1.55 -6.43
CA VAL A 283 12.85 -2.92 -6.14
C VAL A 283 14.37 -2.99 -6.34
N ARG A 284 15.15 -3.19 -5.27
CA ARG A 284 16.61 -3.37 -5.36
C ARG A 284 16.99 -4.80 -5.69
N ASP A 285 18.20 -4.98 -6.22
CA ASP A 285 18.76 -6.28 -6.61
C ASP A 285 18.76 -7.32 -5.45
N ASN A 286 18.86 -6.87 -4.21
CA ASN A 286 18.84 -7.71 -3.01
C ASN A 286 17.46 -7.83 -2.35
N ALA A 287 16.38 -7.33 -2.97
CA ALA A 287 15.01 -7.56 -2.50
C ALA A 287 14.71 -9.07 -2.37
N ASP A 288 13.78 -9.41 -1.49
CA ASP A 288 13.29 -10.77 -1.28
C ASP A 288 11.77 -10.87 -1.45
N PRO A 289 11.26 -10.57 -2.64
CA PRO A 289 9.84 -10.71 -2.88
C PRO A 289 9.42 -12.19 -2.73
N PRO A 290 8.18 -12.44 -2.28
CA PRO A 290 7.68 -13.80 -2.05
C PRO A 290 7.74 -14.70 -3.30
N LYS A 291 8.04 -15.99 -3.10
CA LYS A 291 8.16 -17.00 -4.17
C LYS A 291 7.04 -18.04 -4.04
N GLY A 292 5.96 -17.86 -4.79
CA GLY A 292 4.83 -18.79 -4.80
C GLY A 292 4.81 -19.70 -6.02
N THR A 293 3.61 -20.08 -6.45
CA THR A 293 3.36 -20.78 -7.73
C THR A 293 3.86 -19.95 -8.90
N ILE A 294 3.65 -18.64 -8.82
CA ILE A 294 4.31 -17.63 -9.63
C ILE A 294 5.36 -16.95 -8.75
N ASP A 295 6.57 -16.79 -9.27
CA ASP A 295 7.58 -15.97 -8.63
C ASP A 295 7.19 -14.49 -8.79
N THR A 296 7.05 -13.77 -7.68
CA THR A 296 6.67 -12.35 -7.65
C THR A 296 7.57 -11.49 -8.54
N ALA A 297 8.85 -11.86 -8.69
CA ALA A 297 9.77 -11.19 -9.60
C ALA A 297 9.24 -11.13 -11.05
N SER A 298 8.42 -12.10 -11.47
CA SER A 298 7.88 -12.20 -12.84
C SER A 298 6.92 -11.08 -13.22
N TYR A 299 6.27 -10.42 -12.25
CA TYR A 299 5.36 -9.29 -12.47
C TYR A 299 5.80 -8.00 -11.74
N VAL A 300 6.98 -8.03 -11.12
CA VAL A 300 7.57 -6.87 -10.42
C VAL A 300 8.84 -6.37 -11.11
N GLU A 301 9.63 -7.26 -11.72
CA GLU A 301 10.82 -6.86 -12.47
C GLU A 301 10.41 -5.96 -13.66
N GLY A 302 11.08 -4.83 -13.80
CA GLY A 302 10.76 -3.80 -14.81
C GLY A 302 9.59 -2.87 -14.45
N HIS A 303 8.84 -3.17 -13.38
CA HIS A 303 7.76 -2.33 -12.88
C HIS A 303 8.26 -1.45 -11.74
N ASN A 304 8.68 -0.22 -12.06
CA ASN A 304 9.06 0.75 -11.04
C ASN A 304 7.87 1.67 -10.73
N HIS A 305 7.37 1.64 -9.49
CA HIS A 305 6.25 2.46 -9.02
C HIS A 305 6.68 3.81 -8.41
N THR A 306 7.97 4.15 -8.44
CA THR A 306 8.50 5.39 -7.85
C THR A 306 7.82 6.64 -8.39
N ALA A 307 7.31 6.63 -9.63
CA ALA A 307 6.52 7.74 -10.17
C ALA A 307 5.31 8.09 -9.29
N PHE A 308 4.65 7.10 -8.69
CA PHE A 308 3.56 7.32 -7.74
C PHE A 308 4.04 8.02 -6.46
N ALA A 309 5.16 7.59 -5.89
CA ALA A 309 5.76 8.22 -4.72
C ALA A 309 6.13 9.69 -4.99
N LEU A 310 6.86 9.95 -6.08
CA LEU A 310 7.32 11.29 -6.45
C LEU A 310 6.14 12.24 -6.68
N MET A 311 5.10 11.79 -7.38
CA MET A 311 3.86 12.53 -7.58
C MET A 311 3.12 12.80 -6.27
N SER A 312 3.08 11.82 -5.34
CA SER A 312 2.36 11.96 -4.07
C SER A 312 2.90 13.07 -3.17
N SER A 313 4.16 13.49 -3.37
CA SER A 313 4.81 14.57 -2.61
C SER A 313 4.01 15.88 -2.59
N TYR A 314 3.28 16.19 -3.68
CA TYR A 314 2.40 17.36 -3.75
C TYR A 314 1.31 17.31 -2.67
N TRP A 315 0.59 16.19 -2.57
CA TRP A 315 -0.50 16.02 -1.61
C TRP A 315 0.01 15.74 -0.20
N ASN A 316 1.14 15.05 -0.03
CA ASN A 316 1.80 14.93 1.27
C ASN A 316 2.14 16.31 1.85
N HIS A 317 2.65 17.22 1.02
CA HIS A 317 2.89 18.60 1.42
C HIS A 317 1.58 19.32 1.75
N GLU A 318 0.59 19.28 0.85
CA GLU A 318 -0.71 19.94 1.05
C GLU A 318 -1.40 19.48 2.34
N PHE A 319 -1.43 18.18 2.60
CA PHE A 319 -2.02 17.59 3.79
C PHE A 319 -1.37 18.14 5.06
N LYS A 320 -0.04 18.14 5.13
CA LYS A 320 0.69 18.57 6.34
C LYS A 320 0.66 20.08 6.55
N HIS A 321 0.67 20.87 5.49
CA HIS A 321 0.80 22.33 5.57
C HIS A 321 -0.52 23.09 5.38
N GLY A 322 -1.58 22.41 4.96
CA GLY A 322 -2.90 23.00 4.71
C GLY A 322 -3.01 23.79 3.41
N SER A 323 -1.96 23.81 2.59
CA SER A 323 -1.96 24.43 1.27
C SER A 323 -0.99 23.71 0.35
N PRO A 324 -1.31 23.58 -0.96
CA PRO A 324 -0.42 22.90 -1.89
C PRO A 324 0.91 23.63 -2.08
N PRO A 325 2.00 22.89 -2.35
CA PRO A 325 3.27 23.50 -2.72
C PRO A 325 3.16 24.19 -4.09
N THR A 326 4.01 25.18 -4.34
CA THR A 326 4.04 25.84 -5.66
C THR A 326 4.70 24.91 -6.68
N ILE A 327 4.06 24.72 -7.85
CA ILE A 327 4.67 24.01 -8.98
C ILE A 327 5.65 24.95 -9.68
N THR A 328 6.93 24.60 -9.72
CA THR A 328 8.03 25.44 -10.23
C THR A 328 8.51 25.05 -11.62
N SER A 329 8.37 23.77 -11.99
CA SER A 329 8.70 23.24 -13.31
C SER A 329 7.61 22.27 -13.80
N PRO A 330 7.41 22.10 -15.11
CA PRO A 330 6.52 21.06 -15.61
C PRO A 330 7.04 19.67 -15.24
N ALA A 331 6.16 18.83 -14.71
CA ALA A 331 6.41 17.41 -14.47
C ALA A 331 5.18 16.61 -14.91
N LEU A 332 5.42 15.40 -15.42
CA LEU A 332 4.37 14.52 -15.88
C LEU A 332 4.63 13.10 -15.36
N PHE A 333 3.61 12.51 -14.75
CA PHE A 333 3.63 11.13 -14.28
C PHE A 333 2.54 10.36 -15.00
N TRP A 334 2.85 9.20 -15.56
CA TRP A 334 1.88 8.43 -16.33
C TRP A 334 2.10 6.95 -16.18
N TRP A 335 1.03 6.17 -16.35
CA TRP A 335 1.07 4.73 -16.16
C TRP A 335 0.02 4.00 -16.98
N HIS A 336 0.29 2.73 -17.22
CA HIS A 336 -0.62 1.80 -17.88
C HIS A 336 -0.22 0.35 -17.55
N ARG A 337 -1.16 -0.59 -17.71
CA ARG A 337 -0.84 -2.03 -17.64
C ARG A 337 -0.12 -2.48 -18.91
N HIS A 338 0.57 -3.61 -18.85
CA HIS A 338 1.30 -4.15 -20.00
C HIS A 338 0.37 -4.80 -21.03
N THR A 339 -0.74 -5.39 -20.58
CA THR A 339 -1.65 -6.19 -21.41
C THR A 339 -3.12 -5.77 -21.22
N PRO A 340 -3.98 -5.94 -22.25
CA PRO A 340 -5.43 -5.86 -22.12
C PRO A 340 -5.99 -6.74 -20.98
N ILE A 341 -7.09 -6.33 -20.34
CA ILE A 341 -7.78 -7.19 -19.33
C ILE A 341 -8.16 -8.53 -19.95
N ALA A 342 -8.62 -8.48 -21.21
CA ALA A 342 -9.04 -9.64 -21.97
C ALA A 342 -7.86 -10.47 -22.53
N SER A 343 -6.60 -10.12 -22.19
CA SER A 343 -5.43 -10.87 -22.62
C SER A 343 -5.52 -12.33 -22.18
N GLN A 344 -4.91 -13.20 -22.98
CA GLN A 344 -4.87 -14.64 -22.72
C GLN A 344 -3.40 -15.03 -22.54
N PRO A 345 -2.91 -15.10 -21.29
CA PRO A 345 -1.54 -15.48 -21.00
C PRO A 345 -1.15 -16.78 -21.71
N THR A 346 0.07 -16.83 -22.21
CA THR A 346 0.52 -17.95 -23.05
C THR A 346 0.91 -19.19 -22.25
N ASN A 347 1.29 -19.02 -20.98
CA ASN A 347 1.72 -20.11 -20.10
C ASN A 347 1.55 -19.72 -18.61
N ASP A 348 0.31 -19.50 -18.19
CA ASP A 348 -0.02 -19.13 -16.81
C ASP A 348 -0.51 -20.34 -15.99
N PRO A 349 0.24 -20.81 -14.97
CA PRO A 349 -0.16 -21.91 -14.11
C PRO A 349 -1.30 -21.58 -13.13
N LEU A 350 -1.61 -20.32 -12.88
CA LEU A 350 -2.69 -19.89 -11.96
C LEU A 350 -3.94 -19.43 -12.71
N GLY A 351 -3.75 -18.68 -13.80
CA GLY A 351 -4.80 -18.01 -14.54
C GLY A 351 -5.27 -16.72 -13.86
N LYS A 352 -5.97 -15.88 -14.63
CA LYS A 352 -6.55 -14.62 -14.15
C LYS A 352 -7.76 -14.87 -13.25
N ASP A 353 -7.83 -14.20 -12.11
CA ASP A 353 -9.01 -14.18 -11.24
C ASP A 353 -10.13 -13.26 -11.79
N ASP A 354 -11.38 -13.54 -11.43
CA ASP A 354 -12.54 -12.75 -11.86
C ASP A 354 -12.56 -11.34 -11.25
N SER A 355 -11.96 -11.14 -10.06
CA SER A 355 -11.83 -9.81 -9.44
C SER A 355 -11.06 -8.81 -10.32
N CYS A 356 -10.17 -9.30 -11.17
CA CYS A 356 -9.40 -8.47 -12.11
C CYS A 356 -10.22 -7.97 -13.31
N ASP A 357 -11.46 -8.41 -13.50
CA ASP A 357 -12.36 -7.87 -14.54
C ASP A 357 -12.81 -6.43 -14.26
N SER A 358 -12.65 -5.96 -13.02
CA SER A 358 -12.94 -4.58 -12.60
C SER A 358 -11.91 -3.54 -13.08
N LEU A 359 -10.77 -4.01 -13.59
CA LEU A 359 -9.71 -3.15 -14.11
C LEU A 359 -10.13 -2.43 -15.40
N THR A 360 -9.28 -1.53 -15.90
CA THR A 360 -9.56 -0.75 -17.11
C THR A 360 -8.38 -0.75 -18.07
N ASP A 361 -8.66 -0.82 -19.37
CA ASP A 361 -7.66 -0.67 -20.44
C ASP A 361 -7.43 0.82 -20.74
N THR A 362 -6.67 1.51 -19.88
CA THR A 362 -6.50 2.96 -19.92
C THR A 362 -5.07 3.38 -19.63
N ILE A 363 -4.58 4.38 -20.36
CA ILE A 363 -3.38 5.15 -20.00
C ILE A 363 -3.83 6.34 -19.17
N TYR A 364 -3.22 6.52 -18.01
CA TYR A 364 -3.46 7.63 -17.10
C TYR A 364 -2.23 8.54 -17.08
N ALA A 365 -2.44 9.86 -17.07
CA ALA A 365 -1.39 10.85 -16.98
C ALA A 365 -1.79 11.99 -16.02
N VAL A 366 -0.89 12.33 -15.12
CA VAL A 366 -0.99 13.46 -14.20
C VAL A 366 0.06 14.49 -14.60
N VAL A 367 -0.38 15.70 -14.94
CA VAL A 367 0.49 16.77 -15.42
C VAL A 367 0.48 17.93 -14.43
N PHE A 368 1.65 18.23 -13.90
CA PHE A 368 1.92 19.41 -13.07
C PHE A 368 2.39 20.53 -13.97
N VAL A 369 1.65 21.64 -14.00
CA VAL A 369 1.93 22.79 -14.86
C VAL A 369 2.15 24.03 -13.97
N PRO A 370 3.35 24.66 -14.01
CA PRO A 370 3.59 25.91 -13.29
C PRO A 370 2.68 27.05 -13.75
N GLU A 371 2.39 27.98 -12.85
CA GLU A 371 1.78 29.25 -13.20
C GLU A 371 2.65 30.01 -14.22
N GLY A 372 2.01 30.55 -15.26
CA GLY A 372 2.71 31.25 -16.35
C GLY A 372 3.51 30.36 -17.31
N SER A 373 3.45 29.04 -17.16
CA SER A 373 4.05 28.08 -18.11
C SER A 373 3.44 28.20 -19.51
N PRO A 374 4.22 28.01 -20.61
CA PRO A 374 3.68 27.95 -21.96
C PRO A 374 2.94 26.64 -22.28
N ALA A 375 2.98 25.64 -21.37
CA ALA A 375 2.32 24.37 -21.58
C ALA A 375 0.81 24.55 -21.72
N ALA A 376 0.24 24.00 -22.80
CA ALA A 376 -1.17 24.16 -23.14
C ALA A 376 -1.85 22.84 -23.52
N GLN A 377 -1.09 21.83 -23.96
CA GLN A 377 -1.64 20.59 -24.49
C GLN A 377 -0.84 19.36 -24.06
N LEU A 378 -1.52 18.27 -23.72
CA LEU A 378 -0.96 16.93 -23.61
C LEU A 378 -1.40 16.08 -24.80
N VAL A 379 -0.44 15.42 -25.44
CA VAL A 379 -0.68 14.38 -26.46
C VAL A 379 -0.17 13.05 -25.92
N ILE A 380 -1.04 12.03 -25.92
CA ILE A 380 -0.67 10.67 -25.54
C ILE A 380 -0.47 9.85 -26.82
N THR A 381 0.54 9.00 -26.87
CA THR A 381 0.71 8.00 -27.92
C THR A 381 0.28 6.65 -27.37
N THR A 382 -0.59 5.96 -28.11
CA THR A 382 -1.04 4.61 -27.80
C THR A 382 -1.25 3.83 -29.10
N GLY A 383 -0.87 2.55 -29.12
CA GLY A 383 -0.89 1.75 -30.34
C GLY A 383 -0.06 2.33 -31.49
N GLY A 384 1.01 3.07 -31.16
CA GLY A 384 1.85 3.76 -32.14
C GLY A 384 1.21 4.98 -32.83
N LYS A 385 0.10 5.49 -32.28
CA LYS A 385 -0.59 6.68 -32.81
C LYS A 385 -0.76 7.73 -31.72
N ALA A 386 -0.51 8.99 -32.09
CA ALA A 386 -0.84 10.12 -31.24
C ALA A 386 -2.38 10.28 -31.15
N THR A 387 -2.88 10.54 -29.94
CA THR A 387 -4.26 10.98 -29.70
C THR A 387 -4.46 12.41 -30.18
N ASP A 388 -5.72 12.85 -30.22
CA ASP A 388 -6.00 14.28 -30.25
C ASP A 388 -5.38 14.96 -29.02
N ALA A 389 -4.94 16.21 -29.21
CA ALA A 389 -4.36 17.00 -28.13
C ALA A 389 -5.42 17.37 -27.10
N GLN A 390 -5.09 17.17 -25.83
CA GLN A 390 -5.97 17.46 -24.69
C GLN A 390 -5.45 18.70 -23.96
N THR A 391 -6.31 19.67 -23.68
CA THR A 391 -5.91 20.92 -23.03
C THR A 391 -5.42 20.67 -21.60
N VAL A 392 -4.32 21.31 -21.22
CA VAL A 392 -3.87 21.45 -19.82
C VAL A 392 -3.94 22.91 -19.38
N GLN A 393 -4.03 23.15 -18.08
CA GLN A 393 -3.99 24.47 -17.45
C GLN A 393 -2.94 24.47 -16.33
N PRO A 394 -2.50 25.65 -15.83
CA PRO A 394 -1.73 25.72 -14.59
C PRO A 394 -2.38 24.92 -13.45
N GLY A 395 -1.55 24.27 -12.64
CA GLY A 395 -1.97 23.34 -11.59
C GLY A 395 -1.80 21.87 -11.97
N VAL A 396 -2.57 21.00 -11.32
CA VAL A 396 -2.56 19.54 -11.53
C VAL A 396 -3.68 19.13 -12.47
N ASN A 397 -3.33 18.45 -13.56
CA ASN A 397 -4.28 18.00 -14.59
C ASN A 397 -4.30 16.48 -14.62
N LEU A 398 -5.50 15.87 -14.55
CA LEU A 398 -5.70 14.43 -14.68
C LEU A 398 -6.24 14.13 -16.09
N ILE A 399 -5.46 13.44 -16.92
CA ILE A 399 -5.79 13.15 -18.32
C ILE A 399 -5.66 11.66 -18.59
N SER A 400 -6.67 11.06 -19.21
CA SER A 400 -6.63 9.64 -19.58
C SER A 400 -7.03 9.42 -21.04
N THR A 401 -6.65 8.27 -21.56
CA THR A 401 -7.10 7.77 -22.87
C THR A 401 -7.24 6.26 -22.82
N PRO A 402 -8.21 5.65 -23.52
CA PRO A 402 -8.22 4.21 -23.73
C PRO A 402 -6.88 3.77 -24.32
N PHE A 403 -6.33 2.68 -23.80
CA PHE A 403 -5.09 2.16 -24.34
C PHE A 403 -5.33 1.27 -25.55
N VAL A 404 -4.31 1.11 -26.38
CA VAL A 404 -4.30 0.28 -27.59
C VAL A 404 -2.94 -0.40 -27.68
N VAL A 405 -2.93 -1.69 -28.00
CA VAL A 405 -1.72 -2.49 -28.21
C VAL A 405 -0.77 -1.81 -29.20
N GLY A 406 0.50 -1.69 -28.81
CA GLY A 406 1.58 -1.06 -29.56
C GLY A 406 2.32 0.00 -28.74
N GLU A 407 3.15 0.78 -29.42
CA GLU A 407 4.02 1.79 -28.79
C GLU A 407 3.23 2.82 -27.98
N THR A 408 3.79 3.23 -26.84
CA THR A 408 3.22 4.22 -25.92
C THR A 408 4.15 5.43 -25.71
N GLY A 409 3.58 6.55 -25.31
CA GLY A 409 4.36 7.74 -24.97
C GLY A 409 3.49 8.94 -24.63
N VAL A 410 4.13 10.03 -24.22
CA VAL A 410 3.47 11.28 -23.82
C VAL A 410 4.29 12.48 -24.30
N SER A 411 3.61 13.57 -24.63
CA SER A 411 4.22 14.82 -25.05
C SER A 411 3.42 16.01 -24.52
N LEU A 412 4.02 16.75 -23.59
CA LEU A 412 3.51 18.04 -23.14
C LEU A 412 4.00 19.12 -24.10
N GLN A 413 3.08 19.91 -24.62
CA GLN A 413 3.31 20.85 -25.71
C GLN A 413 2.77 22.24 -25.36
N ASP A 414 3.32 23.26 -26.02
CA ASP A 414 2.75 24.60 -26.01
C ASP A 414 1.50 24.71 -26.94
N ALA A 415 0.96 25.92 -27.06
CA ALA A 415 -0.21 26.18 -27.90
C ALA A 415 0.06 26.00 -29.41
N ASP A 416 1.32 26.12 -29.85
CA ASP A 416 1.75 25.99 -31.24
C ASP A 416 2.12 24.52 -31.60
N GLY A 417 2.09 23.62 -30.63
CA GLY A 417 2.43 22.20 -30.79
C GLY A 417 3.93 21.90 -30.65
N ASN A 418 4.73 22.84 -30.14
CA ASN A 418 6.13 22.56 -29.83
C ASN A 418 6.23 21.72 -28.55
N VAL A 419 7.04 20.67 -28.59
CA VAL A 419 7.27 19.79 -27.44
C VAL A 419 8.10 20.48 -26.37
N LEU A 420 7.58 20.52 -25.15
CA LEU A 420 8.26 21.03 -23.95
C LEU A 420 8.98 19.90 -23.22
N ILE A 421 8.25 18.84 -22.89
CA ILE A 421 8.78 17.58 -22.33
C ILE A 421 8.03 16.40 -22.96
N SER A 422 8.71 15.26 -23.07
CA SER A 422 8.13 14.03 -23.62
C SER A 422 8.79 12.81 -23.02
N GLY A 423 8.03 11.72 -22.91
CA GLY A 423 8.52 10.43 -22.45
C GLY A 423 8.00 9.31 -23.34
N LYS A 424 8.74 8.20 -23.39
CA LYS A 424 8.30 6.94 -24.01
C LYS A 424 8.16 5.88 -22.93
N GLY A 425 7.19 5.00 -23.09
CA GLY A 425 7.00 3.84 -22.24
C GLY A 425 7.27 2.54 -22.97
N VAL A 426 7.17 1.43 -22.26
CA VAL A 426 7.13 0.10 -22.87
C VAL A 426 5.87 -0.02 -23.74
N PRO A 427 5.95 -0.69 -24.90
CA PRO A 427 4.78 -0.97 -25.70
C PRO A 427 3.77 -1.81 -24.93
N ILE A 428 2.48 -1.55 -25.15
CA ILE A 428 1.42 -2.46 -24.69
C ILE A 428 1.41 -3.66 -25.63
N VAL A 429 1.41 -4.87 -25.07
CA VAL A 429 1.46 -6.13 -25.83
C VAL A 429 0.12 -6.87 -25.74
N GLU A 430 -0.16 -7.74 -26.72
CA GLU A 430 -1.42 -8.50 -26.72
C GLU A 430 -1.52 -9.49 -25.55
N SER A 431 -0.38 -10.06 -25.15
CA SER A 431 -0.29 -11.06 -24.08
C SER A 431 1.16 -11.24 -23.59
N THR A 432 1.30 -11.78 -22.39
CA THR A 432 2.54 -12.15 -21.68
C THR A 432 2.55 -13.66 -21.37
N GLU A 433 3.58 -14.15 -20.69
CA GLU A 433 3.61 -15.55 -20.23
C GLU A 433 2.57 -15.80 -19.13
N ILE A 434 2.50 -14.90 -18.15
CA ILE A 434 1.57 -14.93 -17.00
C ILE A 434 0.57 -13.79 -17.09
N PHE A 435 -0.55 -13.88 -16.36
CA PHE A 435 -1.40 -12.71 -16.17
C PHE A 435 -0.64 -11.64 -15.37
N ASP A 436 -0.67 -10.42 -15.87
CA ASP A 436 0.01 -9.29 -15.25
C ASP A 436 -0.88 -8.05 -15.34
N ALA A 437 -1.35 -7.61 -14.18
CA ALA A 437 -2.12 -6.39 -14.03
C ALA A 437 -1.32 -5.26 -13.38
N ASN A 438 -0.01 -5.45 -13.18
CA ASN A 438 0.82 -4.48 -12.52
C ASN A 438 1.04 -3.28 -13.46
N TYR A 439 1.37 -2.13 -12.88
CA TYR A 439 1.49 -0.90 -13.64
C TYR A 439 2.94 -0.61 -14.01
N PHE A 440 3.18 -0.40 -15.30
CA PHE A 440 4.33 0.36 -15.71
C PHE A 440 4.06 1.83 -15.41
N THR A 441 4.93 2.46 -14.63
CA THR A 441 4.83 3.88 -14.31
C THR A 441 6.06 4.62 -14.76
N TYR A 442 5.88 5.89 -15.10
CA TYR A 442 6.93 6.73 -15.66
C TYR A 442 6.82 8.14 -15.10
N ALA A 443 7.97 8.76 -14.90
CA ALA A 443 8.10 10.16 -14.59
C ALA A 443 8.82 10.88 -15.73
N VAL A 444 8.39 12.11 -16.05
CA VAL A 444 8.95 12.93 -17.12
C VAL A 444 9.17 14.35 -16.58
N PRO A 445 10.41 14.88 -16.59
CA PRO A 445 11.66 14.20 -16.97
C PRO A 445 11.98 12.93 -16.17
N GLU A 446 12.81 12.04 -16.71
CA GLU A 446 13.13 10.74 -16.09
C GLU A 446 13.86 10.88 -14.74
N ASP A 447 14.61 11.98 -14.57
CA ASP A 447 15.36 12.34 -13.36
C ASP A 447 14.59 13.31 -12.44
N VAL A 448 13.28 13.46 -12.63
CA VAL A 448 12.47 14.35 -11.79
C VAL A 448 12.45 13.88 -10.34
N LEU A 449 12.60 14.83 -9.42
CA LEU A 449 12.45 14.66 -7.97
C LEU A 449 11.48 15.72 -7.46
N PRO A 450 10.79 15.53 -6.32
CA PRO A 450 9.88 16.53 -5.75
C PRO A 450 10.46 17.94 -5.73
N SER A 451 11.72 18.08 -5.31
CA SER A 451 12.43 19.36 -5.22
C SER A 451 12.76 20.01 -6.57
N THR A 452 12.65 19.30 -7.70
CA THR A 452 12.93 19.86 -9.03
C THR A 452 11.70 20.43 -9.73
N PHE A 453 10.49 20.04 -9.29
CA PHE A 453 9.22 20.54 -9.85
C PHE A 453 8.28 21.19 -8.83
N LEU A 454 8.55 21.06 -7.52
CA LEU A 454 7.81 21.70 -6.44
C LEU A 454 8.72 22.57 -5.59
N ASP A 455 8.20 23.73 -5.15
CA ASP A 455 8.76 24.46 -4.01
C ASP A 455 8.14 23.91 -2.72
N LEU A 456 8.91 23.06 -2.03
CA LEU A 456 8.49 22.43 -0.79
C LEU A 456 8.83 23.28 0.46
N GLY A 457 9.42 24.47 0.29
CA GLY A 457 9.82 25.32 1.42
C GLY A 457 10.83 24.67 2.39
N LEU A 458 11.50 23.60 1.96
CA LEU A 458 12.55 22.94 2.73
C LEU A 458 13.78 23.85 2.70
N ASP A 459 14.07 24.50 3.83
CA ASP A 459 15.30 25.26 3.99
C ASP A 459 16.50 24.38 3.59
N ALA A 460 17.34 24.89 2.69
CA ALA A 460 18.56 24.24 2.23
C ALA A 460 19.62 24.18 3.35
N SER A 461 19.34 23.51 4.46
CA SER A 461 20.33 23.16 5.48
C SER A 461 20.93 21.79 5.18
N SER A 462 22.01 21.85 4.41
CA SER A 462 23.08 20.84 4.21
C SER A 462 22.91 19.82 3.08
N PRO A 463 23.53 20.06 1.90
CA PRO A 463 24.14 18.97 1.15
C PRO A 463 25.48 18.64 1.82
N SER A 464 25.59 17.45 2.42
CA SER A 464 26.90 16.83 2.61
C SER A 464 27.53 16.70 1.22
N LYS A 465 28.60 17.45 0.98
CA LYS A 465 29.41 17.34 -0.24
C LYS A 465 29.97 15.92 -0.33
N ALA A 466 29.30 15.04 -1.07
CA ALA A 466 29.95 13.87 -1.64
C ALA A 466 30.84 14.34 -2.80
N SER A 467 32.15 14.27 -2.59
CA SER A 467 33.17 14.58 -3.60
C SER A 467 33.11 13.55 -4.73
N SER A 468 32.57 13.93 -5.89
CA SER A 468 32.76 13.19 -7.14
C SER A 468 34.18 13.42 -7.69
N SER A 469 34.95 12.34 -7.81
CA SER A 469 36.13 12.29 -8.70
C SER A 469 35.83 11.33 -9.86
N PRO A 470 36.06 11.73 -11.12
CA PRO A 470 35.78 10.88 -12.27
C PRO A 470 37.01 10.08 -12.69
N THR A 471 36.83 8.77 -12.88
CA THR A 471 37.69 7.87 -13.69
C THR A 471 36.87 6.60 -13.88
N GLY A 472 36.62 6.02 -15.05
CA GLY A 472 37.19 6.18 -16.37
C GLY A 472 37.26 4.79 -17.03
N THR A 473 36.44 4.58 -18.05
CA THR A 473 36.60 3.63 -19.20
C THR A 473 36.57 2.10 -18.99
N ALA A 474 35.54 1.52 -19.61
CA ALA A 474 35.46 0.29 -20.42
C ALA A 474 36.58 -0.77 -20.34
N GLY A 475 36.17 -2.00 -20.08
CA GLY A 475 36.90 -3.22 -20.41
C GLY A 475 36.02 -4.47 -20.30
N THR A 476 35.57 -4.98 -21.44
CA THR A 476 35.02 -6.35 -21.59
C THR A 476 36.05 -7.38 -21.13
N PRO A 477 35.61 -8.53 -20.57
CA PRO A 477 36.21 -9.76 -21.07
C PRO A 477 35.23 -10.91 -21.30
N THR A 478 35.50 -11.58 -22.41
CA THR A 478 35.02 -12.87 -22.89
C THR A 478 35.35 -14.06 -21.98
N SER A 479 34.47 -15.06 -22.07
CA SER A 479 34.49 -16.45 -21.57
C SER A 479 35.84 -17.21 -21.63
N LYS A 480 36.10 -18.13 -20.68
CA LYS A 480 35.85 -19.61 -20.70
C LYS A 480 36.68 -20.35 -19.59
N PRO A 481 36.58 -21.68 -19.38
CA PRO A 481 36.06 -22.30 -18.15
C PRO A 481 37.12 -23.06 -17.31
N ALA A 482 36.81 -23.39 -16.06
CA ALA A 482 37.55 -24.40 -15.30
C ALA A 482 36.62 -25.27 -14.44
N SER A 483 36.83 -26.58 -14.54
CA SER A 483 36.02 -27.65 -14.00
C SER A 483 36.46 -28.13 -12.62
N THR A 484 35.46 -28.57 -11.84
CA THR A 484 35.45 -29.68 -10.87
C THR A 484 36.32 -29.63 -9.62
N ARG A 485 35.65 -29.66 -8.45
CA ARG A 485 35.69 -30.83 -7.55
C ARG A 485 34.46 -30.86 -6.62
N ALA A 486 33.78 -32.01 -6.59
CA ALA A 486 32.66 -32.33 -5.72
C ALA A 486 33.12 -32.67 -4.29
N ALA A 487 32.30 -32.39 -3.29
CA ALA A 487 31.55 -33.41 -2.53
C ALA A 487 30.89 -32.84 -1.26
N ALA A 488 29.67 -33.34 -1.01
CA ALA A 488 29.06 -33.72 0.27
C ALA A 488 27.78 -32.96 0.65
N SER A 489 26.74 -33.79 0.77
CA SER A 489 25.33 -33.56 1.07
C SER A 489 25.02 -33.44 2.56
N ALA A 490 24.06 -32.58 2.91
CA ALA A 490 23.05 -32.79 3.97
C ALA A 490 21.92 -31.75 3.80
N GLY A 491 20.65 -32.19 3.70
CA GLY A 491 19.45 -31.35 3.49
C GLY A 491 18.76 -30.89 4.80
N PRO A 492 17.41 -30.75 4.88
CA PRO A 492 16.40 -30.59 3.83
C PRO A 492 15.88 -29.14 3.72
N ALA A 493 15.22 -28.85 2.60
CA ALA A 493 14.48 -27.62 2.36
C ALA A 493 13.33 -27.47 3.37
N VAL A 494 13.28 -26.31 4.04
CA VAL A 494 12.12 -25.87 4.81
C VAL A 494 11.21 -25.15 3.82
N SER A 495 9.99 -25.65 3.66
CA SER A 495 8.94 -25.01 2.88
C SER A 495 8.55 -23.69 3.54
N HIS A 496 8.81 -22.59 2.85
CA HIS A 496 8.22 -21.30 3.19
C HIS A 496 6.75 -21.33 2.78
N ALA A 497 5.84 -21.34 3.74
CA ALA A 497 4.46 -20.98 3.49
C ALA A 497 4.40 -19.46 3.49
N ALA A 498 4.41 -18.85 2.31
CA ALA A 498 3.99 -17.47 2.15
C ALA A 498 2.49 -17.42 2.50
N VAL A 499 2.16 -16.82 3.63
CA VAL A 499 0.75 -16.55 3.97
C VAL A 499 0.37 -15.31 3.17
N SER A 500 -0.27 -15.53 2.02
CA SER A 500 -0.98 -14.48 1.32
C SER A 500 -2.26 -14.14 2.09
N THR A 501 -2.55 -12.85 2.17
CA THR A 501 -3.62 -12.17 2.90
C THR A 501 -5.01 -12.45 2.30
N SER A 502 -5.52 -13.68 2.38
CA SER A 502 -6.94 -13.96 2.08
C SER A 502 -7.82 -13.80 3.32
N ALA A 503 -8.19 -12.55 3.64
CA ALA A 503 -9.32 -12.30 4.53
C ALA A 503 -10.61 -12.35 3.72
N SER A 504 -11.27 -13.51 3.65
CA SER A 504 -12.60 -13.66 3.06
C SER A 504 -13.61 -12.81 3.82
N THR A 505 -14.16 -11.77 3.20
CA THR A 505 -15.25 -10.97 3.76
C THR A 505 -16.55 -11.78 3.72
N SER A 506 -17.03 -12.23 4.88
CA SER A 506 -18.41 -12.71 5.01
C SER A 506 -19.29 -11.53 5.42
N ASP A 507 -20.12 -11.06 4.48
CA ASP A 507 -21.18 -10.09 4.74
C ASP A 507 -22.27 -10.77 5.59
N GLU A 508 -22.36 -10.42 6.87
CA GLU A 508 -23.52 -10.74 7.69
C GLU A 508 -24.71 -9.88 7.25
N SER A 509 -25.68 -10.52 6.58
CA SER A 509 -27.02 -9.98 6.39
C SER A 509 -27.88 -10.34 7.60
N ASP A 510 -28.11 -9.35 8.46
CA ASP A 510 -29.03 -9.44 9.59
C ASP A 510 -30.48 -9.33 9.09
N THR A 511 -31.29 -10.36 9.34
CA THR A 511 -32.75 -10.27 9.30
C THR A 511 -33.35 -10.95 10.54
N GLY A 512 -33.77 -10.13 11.50
CA GLY A 512 -34.58 -10.59 12.63
C GLY A 512 -36.03 -10.90 12.22
N ALA A 513 -36.58 -12.00 12.76
CA ALA A 513 -37.75 -11.99 13.65
C ALA A 513 -38.43 -13.38 13.81
N ALA A 514 -38.56 -13.77 15.08
CA ALA A 514 -39.71 -14.42 15.73
C ALA A 514 -40.13 -15.89 15.44
N SER A 515 -40.01 -16.67 16.53
CA SER A 515 -41.03 -17.54 17.17
C SER A 515 -41.14 -19.05 16.85
N GLU A 516 -41.05 -19.80 17.97
CA GLU A 516 -41.78 -21.02 18.37
C GLU A 516 -41.53 -22.41 17.74
N SER A 517 -40.87 -23.24 18.56
CA SER A 517 -41.36 -24.53 19.08
C SER A 517 -41.03 -25.87 18.36
N THR A 518 -40.51 -26.79 19.20
CA THR A 518 -40.65 -28.26 19.23
C THR A 518 -39.90 -29.18 18.25
N SER A 519 -39.00 -29.96 18.86
CA SER A 519 -38.63 -31.37 18.62
C SER A 519 -39.11 -32.10 17.36
N SER A 520 -38.21 -32.81 16.68
CA SER A 520 -38.08 -34.29 16.73
C SER A 520 -37.13 -34.86 15.65
N HIS A 521 -36.73 -36.10 15.87
CA HIS A 521 -35.69 -36.91 15.21
C HIS A 521 -35.75 -37.10 13.69
N CYS A 522 -34.56 -37.46 13.15
CA CYS A 522 -34.26 -38.70 12.38
C CYS A 522 -33.73 -38.56 10.93
N THR A 523 -32.44 -38.91 10.78
CA THR A 523 -31.80 -39.75 9.74
C THR A 523 -31.86 -39.43 8.24
N ARG A 524 -30.64 -39.21 7.72
CA ARG A 524 -29.93 -39.88 6.60
C ARG A 524 -30.41 -39.74 5.13
N ARG A 525 -29.44 -39.25 4.34
CA ARG A 525 -29.04 -39.65 2.96
C ARG A 525 -30.08 -39.53 1.84
N ARG A 526 -29.71 -38.84 0.75
CA ARG A 526 -29.46 -39.49 -0.56
C ARG A 526 -28.87 -38.56 -1.63
N GLN A 527 -28.26 -39.26 -2.59
CA GLN A 527 -27.57 -38.86 -3.82
C GLN A 527 -28.48 -38.27 -4.90
N HIS A 528 -27.82 -37.63 -5.87
CA HIS A 528 -28.18 -37.18 -7.23
C HIS A 528 -29.45 -37.73 -7.92
N PRO A 529 -30.07 -36.93 -8.83
CA PRO A 529 -31.08 -37.41 -9.76
C PRO A 529 -30.56 -37.59 -11.21
N ARG A 530 -31.09 -38.61 -11.90
CA ARG A 530 -31.17 -38.69 -13.38
C ARG A 530 -32.64 -38.78 -13.82
N ARG A 531 -32.90 -38.19 -14.99
CA ARG A 531 -34.16 -37.98 -15.75
C ARG A 531 -35.10 -39.20 -15.92
N PRO A 532 -36.38 -38.96 -16.26
CA PRO A 532 -37.36 -39.99 -16.60
C PRO A 532 -37.55 -40.23 -18.11
N THR A 533 -38.15 -41.40 -18.37
CA THR A 533 -38.38 -42.16 -19.61
C THR A 533 -39.74 -41.92 -20.28
N ARG A 534 -39.88 -42.32 -21.57
CA ARG A 534 -41.18 -42.74 -22.16
C ARG A 534 -41.00 -43.92 -23.15
N ARG A 535 -41.72 -45.04 -22.94
CA ARG A 535 -41.92 -46.22 -23.83
C ARG A 535 -43.10 -45.92 -24.78
N GLY A 536 -43.13 -46.24 -26.09
CA GLY A 536 -43.13 -47.53 -26.83
C GLY A 536 -44.48 -47.66 -27.60
N PRO A 537 -44.82 -48.71 -28.40
CA PRO A 537 -44.03 -49.65 -29.24
C PRO A 537 -44.67 -49.90 -30.65
N ARG A 538 -44.02 -50.66 -31.55
CA ARG A 538 -44.62 -51.76 -32.38
C ARG A 538 -43.63 -52.34 -33.40
N ARG A 539 -43.55 -53.68 -33.46
CA ARG A 539 -42.88 -54.50 -34.49
C ARG A 539 -43.91 -54.96 -35.53
N HIS A 540 -43.52 -55.09 -36.80
CA HIS A 540 -43.64 -56.31 -37.61
C HIS A 540 -43.07 -56.13 -39.04
N ARG A 541 -42.12 -57.00 -39.42
CA ARG A 541 -42.05 -57.67 -40.74
C ARG A 541 -42.84 -58.99 -40.56
N SER A 542 -43.57 -59.56 -41.51
CA SER A 542 -43.23 -60.00 -42.86
C SER A 542 -44.53 -60.41 -43.60
N THR A 543 -44.43 -60.56 -44.91
CA THR A 543 -45.35 -61.30 -45.80
C THR A 543 -45.62 -62.76 -45.35
N ALA A 544 -46.76 -63.26 -45.86
CA ALA A 544 -47.39 -64.59 -45.81
C ALA A 544 -48.35 -64.85 -44.65
#